data_AF-A0A836KRW5-F1
#
_entry.id   AF-A0A836KRW5-F1
#
_cell.length_a   1.000
_cell.length_b   1.000
_cell.length_c   1.000
_cell.angle_alpha   90.00
_cell.angle_beta   90.00
_cell.angle_gamma   90.00
#
_symmetry.space_group_name_H-M   'P 1'
#
loop_
_entity.id
_entity.type
_entity.pdbx_description
1 polymer ?
#
loop_
_entity_poly.entity_id
_entity_poly.type
_entity_poly.pdbx_seq_one_letter_code
_entity_poly.pdbx_strand_id
1 'polypeptide(L)'
;MSGLLPPPSTEENGAVQLHEHSNANLLKIDTHDTYSTVGAIKKLIVKALPAERHETPPQPLLKGLIRINKNPKNAHLFMAFETPEDRAAASALLQTISHRGRPWTEASVSSRDLELTHKGGVKRRRDVADGDVLCKLAQYEHLSMEEQLDRKKRHCLDVMRTILPPSARSDVAFQDRFVGILKSPVTEGYRNHVNLSFGFCADGITPALGFQEGSLVEGTAAILPATQPGKDIVTMNAAAKVVAAALMDVCTEFRDAAKGGLDVFNKVKASGFWRKLQVRHNVKGEVMMDVEVDAASVTADVWTAVRQRLVEIFTSEEIRVKLTAATGLSTAAVTSLQCHTHTGISSLPFDVQREVLYGTPTLTEYLAGLRFELSPTAFFQVNTPGMESMLTKVTEVTALSASTTLLDLCSGTGTIGLTLSKYVKRVIGIELIESAVLNARRNAQQNGITNAEFHCGRVEHLLPSVITSLPAEDRGDIVVILDPPRAGVNSTVLKWIRGMDTIRRVVYISCEQTALVRDCPGLTKPSTKAYRGAPFEVTAAFAVDLFPHTHHVEMVAVLTRRPEGAGASTSESVPAPAPANAESWGEDEDKAAANSDGGCVE
;
A
#
# COMPACT_ATOMS: atom_id res chain seq x y z
N MET A 1 0.46 72.06 -9.48
CA MET A 1 1.70 71.25 -9.40
C MET A 1 1.32 69.89 -8.82
N SER A 2 1.35 68.90 -9.70
CA SER A 2 1.01 67.50 -9.48
C SER A 2 2.04 66.79 -8.60
N GLY A 3 1.60 66.15 -7.52
CA GLY A 3 2.35 65.12 -6.81
C GLY A 3 1.58 63.81 -6.89
N LEU A 4 2.03 62.92 -7.78
CA LEU A 4 1.51 61.57 -7.97
C LEU A 4 1.74 60.72 -6.72
N LEU A 5 0.67 60.16 -6.16
CA LEU A 5 0.75 59.00 -5.27
C LEU A 5 0.98 57.74 -6.14
N PRO A 6 1.85 56.81 -5.73
CA PRO A 6 2.10 55.58 -6.49
C PRO A 6 0.85 54.68 -6.46
N PRO A 7 0.60 53.90 -7.53
CA PRO A 7 -0.54 52.98 -7.58
C PRO A 7 -0.33 51.81 -6.59
N PRO A 8 -1.41 51.20 -6.08
CA PRO A 8 -1.32 50.02 -5.22
C PRO A 8 -0.66 48.87 -6.01
N SER A 9 0.35 48.26 -5.40
CA SER A 9 1.03 47.08 -5.92
C SER A 9 0.00 45.97 -6.17
N THR A 10 0.05 45.42 -7.37
CA THR A 10 -0.66 44.21 -7.78
C THR A 10 -0.39 43.07 -6.80
N GLU A 11 -1.40 42.67 -6.03
CA GLU A 11 -1.42 41.37 -5.35
C GLU A 11 -1.36 40.29 -6.43
N GLU A 12 -0.24 39.57 -6.50
CA GLU A 12 -0.12 38.36 -7.30
C GLU A 12 -0.98 37.25 -6.66
N ASN A 13 -1.69 36.52 -7.53
CA ASN A 13 -2.59 35.41 -7.22
C ASN A 13 -2.07 34.49 -6.11
N GLY A 14 -2.98 34.17 -5.18
CA GLY A 14 -2.79 33.32 -4.01
C GLY A 14 -2.33 31.90 -4.36
N ALA A 15 -1.03 31.74 -4.59
CA ALA A 15 -0.33 30.51 -4.27
C ALA A 15 -0.07 30.51 -2.77
N VAL A 16 -0.48 29.45 -2.08
CA VAL A 16 0.00 29.16 -0.72
C VAL A 16 1.50 28.86 -0.84
N GLN A 17 2.34 29.90 -0.78
CA GLN A 17 3.76 29.72 -0.54
C GLN A 17 3.90 29.20 0.88
N LEU A 18 4.15 27.90 1.01
CA LEU A 18 4.83 27.38 2.19
C LEU A 18 6.09 28.23 2.35
N HIS A 19 6.32 28.75 3.57
CA HIS A 19 7.49 29.56 3.91
C HIS A 19 8.69 29.14 3.05
N GLU A 20 9.26 30.06 2.28
CA GLU A 20 10.59 29.84 1.71
C GLU A 20 11.45 29.32 2.86
N HIS A 21 11.83 28.04 2.81
CA HIS A 21 12.56 27.44 3.90
C HIS A 21 13.93 28.12 3.96
N SER A 22 14.04 29.13 4.82
CA SER A 22 15.23 29.95 4.94
C SER A 22 16.42 29.07 5.30
N ASN A 23 17.42 29.07 4.43
CA ASN A 23 18.73 28.45 4.70
C ASN A 23 19.68 29.44 5.39
N ALA A 24 19.18 30.58 5.88
CA ALA A 24 20.00 31.59 6.55
C ALA A 24 20.80 30.99 7.72
N ASN A 25 20.19 30.06 8.46
CA ASN A 25 20.82 29.37 9.59
C ASN A 25 21.08 27.88 9.29
N LEU A 26 21.70 27.59 8.13
CA LEU A 26 22.07 26.23 7.77
C LEU A 26 23.30 25.76 8.58
N LEU A 27 23.21 24.56 9.13
CA LEU A 27 24.30 23.82 9.76
C LEU A 27 24.71 22.67 8.85
N LYS A 28 26.03 22.52 8.66
CA LYS A 28 26.64 21.43 7.90
C LYS A 28 27.66 20.73 8.78
N ILE A 29 27.43 19.46 9.10
CA ILE A 29 28.33 18.64 9.92
C ILE A 29 28.93 17.54 9.06
N ASP A 30 30.26 17.39 9.08
CA ASP A 30 30.92 16.18 8.59
C ASP A 30 30.80 15.07 9.63
N THR A 31 30.02 14.05 9.27
CA THR A 31 29.76 12.88 10.13
C THR A 31 30.78 11.76 9.93
N HIS A 32 31.65 11.87 8.92
CA HIS A 32 32.53 10.82 8.41
C HIS A 32 31.80 9.52 8.00
N ASP A 33 30.47 9.55 7.91
CA ASP A 33 29.62 8.43 7.56
C ASP A 33 29.02 8.66 6.17
N THR A 34 29.52 7.95 5.17
CA THR A 34 29.04 8.07 3.79
C THR A 34 27.88 7.14 3.46
N TYR A 35 27.45 6.26 4.37
CA TYR A 35 26.49 5.19 4.04
C TYR A 35 25.14 5.34 4.77
N SER A 36 25.14 5.97 5.94
CA SER A 36 23.93 6.08 6.76
C SER A 36 22.88 7.03 6.19
N THR A 37 21.62 6.61 6.32
CA THR A 37 20.44 7.45 6.08
C THR A 37 20.20 8.41 7.25
N VAL A 38 19.33 9.41 7.07
CA VAL A 38 18.90 10.32 8.15
C VAL A 38 18.40 9.55 9.38
N GLY A 39 17.63 8.47 9.17
CA GLY A 39 17.11 7.65 10.27
C GLY A 39 18.22 6.94 11.07
N ALA A 40 19.27 6.45 10.39
CA ALA A 40 20.43 5.84 11.05
C ALA A 40 21.27 6.88 11.81
N ILE A 41 21.47 8.07 11.24
CA ILE A 41 22.15 9.20 11.91
C ILE A 41 21.39 9.63 13.17
N LYS A 42 20.06 9.74 13.13
CA LYS A 42 19.25 10.04 14.32
C LYS A 42 19.48 9.02 15.44
N LYS A 43 19.52 7.73 15.11
CA LYS A 43 19.82 6.68 16.10
C LYS A 43 21.23 6.78 16.67
N LEU A 44 22.22 7.14 15.86
CA LEU A 44 23.59 7.38 16.33
C LEU A 44 23.65 8.56 17.29
N ILE A 45 22.95 9.65 16.99
CA ILE A 45 22.86 10.82 17.87
C ILE A 45 22.25 10.42 19.22
N VAL A 46 21.11 9.73 19.20
CA VAL A 46 20.44 9.26 20.42
C VAL A 46 21.34 8.31 21.24
N LYS A 47 22.13 7.45 20.58
CA LYS A 47 23.04 6.52 21.26
C LYS A 47 24.27 7.20 21.86
N ALA A 48 24.76 8.27 21.24
CA ALA A 48 26.00 8.94 21.64
C ALA A 48 25.81 9.93 22.80
N LEU A 49 24.58 10.37 23.06
CA LEU A 49 24.29 11.38 24.07
C LEU A 49 23.87 10.73 25.41
N PRO A 50 24.19 11.35 26.56
CA PRO A 50 23.89 10.79 27.88
C PRO A 50 22.39 10.53 28.07
N ALA A 51 22.07 9.44 28.77
CA ALA A 51 20.70 8.98 28.97
C ALA A 51 19.92 9.85 29.97
N GLU A 52 19.27 10.91 29.50
CA GLU A 52 18.04 11.38 30.13
C GLU A 52 16.84 10.89 29.32
N ARG A 53 16.26 9.78 29.83
CA ARG A 53 14.91 9.22 29.64
C ARG A 53 14.19 9.49 28.30
N HIS A 54 14.15 8.43 27.49
CA HIS A 54 13.14 8.02 26.50
C HIS A 54 12.80 8.93 25.28
N GLU A 55 13.04 8.33 24.11
CA GLU A 55 12.40 8.50 22.79
C GLU A 55 12.69 9.73 21.93
N THR A 56 13.18 10.85 22.46
CA THR A 56 13.53 12.02 21.62
C THR A 56 14.98 12.48 21.76
N PRO A 57 15.64 12.90 20.66
CA PRO A 57 16.89 13.65 20.74
C PRO A 57 16.73 14.88 21.66
N PRO A 58 17.81 15.41 22.27
CA PRO A 58 17.70 16.50 23.22
C PRO A 58 16.99 17.71 22.60
N GLN A 59 16.22 18.44 23.42
CA GLN A 59 15.55 19.67 22.97
C GLN A 59 16.47 20.61 22.16
N PRO A 60 17.74 20.88 22.54
CA PRO A 60 18.65 21.72 21.76
C PRO A 60 18.86 21.28 20.30
N LEU A 61 18.69 20.00 19.97
CA LEU A 61 18.85 19.50 18.60
C LEU A 61 17.62 19.75 17.73
N LEU A 62 16.43 19.76 18.35
CA LEU A 62 15.14 19.80 17.66
C LEU A 62 14.44 21.15 17.77
N LYS A 63 14.84 21.98 18.74
CA LYS A 63 14.29 23.32 18.93
C LYS A 63 14.59 24.18 17.70
N GLY A 64 13.53 24.76 17.12
CA GLY A 64 13.64 25.56 15.90
C GLY A 64 14.15 24.79 14.68
N LEU A 65 14.21 23.45 14.69
CA LEU A 65 14.70 22.66 13.57
C LEU A 65 13.65 22.63 12.45
N ILE A 66 13.94 23.29 11.34
CA ILE A 66 13.10 23.31 10.15
C ILE A 66 13.20 21.99 9.39
N ARG A 67 14.43 21.49 9.18
CA ARG A 67 14.67 20.24 8.43
C ARG A 67 16.04 19.63 8.69
N ILE A 68 16.14 18.33 8.42
CA ILE A 68 17.37 17.54 8.48
C ILE A 68 17.50 16.66 7.24
N ASN A 69 18.67 16.67 6.59
CA ASN A 69 18.92 15.89 5.38
C ASN A 69 20.32 15.28 5.38
N LYS A 70 20.43 14.07 4.84
CA LYS A 70 21.69 13.31 4.69
C LYS A 70 21.68 12.56 3.37
N ASN A 71 22.66 12.83 2.51
CA ASN A 71 22.84 12.06 1.28
C ASN A 71 23.73 10.82 1.58
N PRO A 72 23.29 9.60 1.24
CA PRO A 72 24.09 8.37 1.38
C PRO A 72 25.27 8.25 0.40
N LYS A 73 25.65 9.35 -0.27
CA LYS A 73 26.82 9.44 -1.16
C LYS A 73 27.86 10.45 -0.68
N ASN A 74 27.60 11.18 0.40
CA ASN A 74 28.55 12.12 1.00
C ASN A 74 28.56 11.99 2.54
N ALA A 75 29.56 12.53 3.21
CA ALA A 75 29.68 12.43 4.66
C ALA A 75 28.92 13.53 5.42
N HIS A 76 28.23 14.43 4.72
CA HIS A 76 27.70 15.67 5.31
C HIS A 76 26.23 15.54 5.73
N LEU A 77 25.95 15.89 6.98
CA LEU A 77 24.63 16.11 7.52
C LEU A 77 24.27 17.60 7.40
N PHE A 78 23.08 17.90 6.90
CA PHE A 78 22.57 19.26 6.77
C PHE A 78 21.36 19.45 7.67
N MET A 79 21.35 20.51 8.46
CA MET A 79 20.25 20.87 9.37
C MET A 79 19.95 22.36 9.26
N ALA A 80 18.70 22.76 9.00
CA ALA A 80 18.33 24.17 8.93
C ALA A 80 17.46 24.56 10.13
N PHE A 81 17.72 25.73 10.71
CA PHE A 81 17.05 26.21 11.91
C PHE A 81 16.36 27.56 11.69
N GLU A 82 15.34 27.84 12.51
CA GLU A 82 14.64 29.13 12.52
C GLU A 82 15.54 30.26 13.01
N THR A 83 16.36 30.01 14.03
CA THR A 83 17.21 31.01 14.67
C THR A 83 18.69 30.63 14.63
N PRO A 84 19.62 31.62 14.61
CA PRO A 84 21.05 31.34 14.71
C PRO A 84 21.44 30.75 16.07
N GLU A 85 20.70 31.06 17.14
CA GLU A 85 20.91 30.52 18.49
C GLU A 85 20.65 29.01 18.53
N ASP A 86 19.52 28.56 17.97
CA ASP A 86 19.18 27.13 17.89
C ASP A 86 20.20 26.36 17.04
N ARG A 87 20.64 26.97 15.92
CA ARG A 87 21.71 26.42 15.06
C ARG A 87 23.02 26.24 15.81
N ALA A 88 23.42 27.22 16.61
CA ALA A 88 24.64 27.17 17.41
C ALA A 88 24.55 26.11 18.52
N ALA A 89 23.42 26.03 19.22
CA ALA A 89 23.17 25.03 20.24
C ALA A 89 23.23 23.59 19.69
N ALA A 90 22.62 23.37 18.51
CA ALA A 90 22.69 22.09 17.83
C ALA A 90 24.12 21.73 17.37
N SER A 91 24.89 22.70 16.86
CA SER A 91 26.30 22.46 16.47
C SER A 91 27.15 22.04 17.66
N ALA A 92 27.06 22.77 18.78
CA ALA A 92 27.82 22.47 19.99
C ALA A 92 27.52 21.05 20.49
N LEU A 93 26.26 20.63 20.46
CA LEU A 93 25.84 19.28 20.83
C LEU A 93 26.40 18.22 19.86
N LEU A 94 26.25 18.42 18.55
CA LEU A 94 26.65 17.44 17.54
C LEU A 94 28.16 17.20 17.50
N GLN A 95 28.97 18.22 17.82
CA GLN A 95 30.43 18.10 17.87
C GLN A 95 30.93 17.26 19.07
N THR A 96 30.06 16.94 20.05
CA THR A 96 30.38 15.98 21.12
C THR A 96 30.36 14.52 20.65
N ILE A 97 29.79 14.26 19.46
CA ILE A 97 29.58 12.92 18.92
C ILE A 97 30.78 12.49 18.09
N SER A 98 31.12 11.20 18.15
CA SER A 98 32.13 10.60 17.27
C SER A 98 31.59 9.39 16.52
N HIS A 99 32.06 9.20 15.29
CA HIS A 99 31.77 8.01 14.48
C HIS A 99 33.09 7.33 14.11
N ARG A 100 33.22 6.03 14.46
CA ARG A 100 34.44 5.22 14.23
C ARG A 100 35.72 5.90 14.77
N GLY A 101 35.62 6.52 15.95
CA GLY A 101 36.74 7.19 16.60
C GLY A 101 37.11 8.56 16.02
N ARG A 102 36.34 9.09 15.06
CA ARG A 102 36.52 10.45 14.54
C ARG A 102 35.39 11.37 15.02
N PRO A 103 35.69 12.53 15.64
CA PRO A 103 34.68 13.47 16.08
C PRO A 103 33.97 14.09 14.88
N TRP A 104 32.68 14.39 15.06
CA TRP A 104 31.94 15.16 14.08
C TRP A 104 32.39 16.62 14.11
N THR A 105 32.56 17.22 12.94
CA THR A 105 33.07 18.58 12.82
C THR A 105 32.13 19.45 12.02
N GLU A 106 32.03 20.72 12.40
CA GLU A 106 31.30 21.70 11.60
C GLU A 106 32.09 22.03 10.33
N ALA A 107 31.43 21.89 9.19
CA ALA A 107 31.98 22.21 7.88
C ALA A 107 31.40 23.52 7.36
N SER A 108 32.17 24.22 6.53
CA SER A 108 31.72 25.46 5.91
C SER A 108 30.52 25.23 4.98
N VAL A 109 29.50 26.07 5.16
CA VAL A 109 28.34 26.14 4.28
C VAL A 109 28.74 26.96 3.05
N SER A 110 28.69 26.35 1.87
CA SER A 110 28.96 27.05 0.60
C SER A 110 27.68 27.68 0.04
N SER A 111 27.82 28.66 -0.87
CA SER A 111 26.68 29.22 -1.62
C SER A 111 25.86 28.12 -2.31
N ARG A 112 26.56 27.10 -2.82
CA ARG A 112 25.95 25.92 -3.42
C ARG A 112 25.12 25.12 -2.42
N ASP A 113 25.52 25.01 -1.16
CA ASP A 113 24.75 24.29 -0.13
C ASP A 113 23.44 25.02 0.22
N LEU A 114 23.47 26.36 0.19
CA LEU A 114 22.28 27.21 0.37
C LEU A 114 21.29 27.03 -0.80
N GLU A 115 21.78 26.78 -2.01
CA GLU A 115 20.99 26.54 -3.22
C GLU A 115 20.53 25.08 -3.41
N LEU A 116 21.34 24.10 -3.00
CA LEU A 116 21.23 22.68 -3.43
C LEU A 116 20.03 21.91 -2.89
N THR A 117 19.26 22.49 -1.99
CA THR A 117 18.28 21.73 -1.23
C THR A 117 16.85 21.82 -1.75
N HIS A 118 16.61 22.59 -2.81
CA HIS A 118 15.36 22.54 -3.56
C HIS A 118 15.26 21.36 -4.55
N LYS A 119 16.25 20.45 -4.55
CA LYS A 119 16.28 19.24 -5.38
C LYS A 119 16.20 17.97 -4.55
N GLY A 120 15.17 17.86 -3.71
CA GLY A 120 14.58 16.56 -3.45
C GLY A 120 13.92 16.08 -4.74
N GLY A 121 14.70 15.49 -5.65
CA GLY A 121 14.22 14.81 -6.86
C GLY A 121 12.94 15.36 -7.49
N VAL A 122 12.90 16.65 -7.85
CA VAL A 122 11.93 17.10 -8.85
C VAL A 122 12.30 16.34 -10.12
N LYS A 123 11.62 15.23 -10.40
CA LYS A 123 11.43 14.79 -11.80
C LYS A 123 11.06 16.09 -12.51
N ARG A 124 11.89 16.57 -13.44
CA ARG A 124 11.52 17.68 -14.32
C ARG A 124 10.06 17.48 -14.67
N ARG A 125 9.20 18.45 -14.34
CA ARG A 125 7.90 18.58 -15.02
C ARG A 125 8.29 18.43 -16.49
N ARG A 126 7.89 17.32 -17.11
CA ARG A 126 7.74 17.37 -18.56
C ARG A 126 6.70 18.46 -18.72
N ASP A 127 7.02 19.48 -19.50
CA ASP A 127 6.07 20.48 -19.93
C ASP A 127 4.96 19.72 -20.66
N VAL A 128 3.97 19.26 -19.89
CA VAL A 128 2.69 18.82 -20.41
C VAL A 128 1.96 20.13 -20.62
N ALA A 129 1.62 20.39 -21.88
CA ALA A 129 0.91 21.57 -22.30
C ALA A 129 -0.28 21.86 -21.35
N ASP A 130 -0.48 23.16 -21.10
CA ASP A 130 -1.60 23.70 -20.33
C ASP A 130 -2.91 22.95 -20.60
N GLY A 131 -3.48 22.34 -19.56
CA GLY A 131 -4.83 21.75 -19.60
C GLY A 131 -5.03 20.51 -18.72
N ASP A 132 -4.06 19.60 -18.65
CA ASP A 132 -4.21 18.31 -17.96
C ASP A 132 -3.20 18.13 -16.83
N VAL A 133 -3.58 18.60 -15.63
CA VAL A 133 -2.95 18.15 -14.39
C VAL A 133 -3.34 16.68 -14.21
N LEU A 134 -2.52 15.78 -14.75
CA LEU A 134 -2.66 14.33 -14.58
C LEU A 134 -2.95 13.99 -13.11
N CYS A 135 -4.17 13.53 -12.86
CA CYS A 135 -4.62 13.12 -11.54
C CYS A 135 -3.65 12.06 -10.98
N LYS A 136 -2.95 12.37 -9.88
CA LYS A 136 -2.00 11.42 -9.25
C LYS A 136 -2.67 10.12 -8.81
N LEU A 137 -3.99 10.11 -8.66
CA LEU A 137 -4.79 8.95 -8.26
C LEU A 137 -5.09 8.00 -9.43
N ALA A 138 -5.22 8.56 -10.64
CA ALA A 138 -5.66 7.86 -11.83
C ALA A 138 -4.85 8.33 -13.05
N GLN A 139 -3.55 8.01 -13.06
CA GLN A 139 -2.61 8.58 -14.05
C GLN A 139 -2.89 8.12 -15.48
N TYR A 140 -3.67 7.05 -15.67
CA TYR A 140 -4.04 6.51 -16.97
C TYR A 140 -5.53 6.68 -17.28
N GLU A 141 -6.25 7.52 -16.53
CA GLU A 141 -7.68 7.78 -16.75
C GLU A 141 -8.00 8.24 -18.18
N HIS A 142 -7.12 9.04 -18.78
CA HIS A 142 -7.22 9.56 -20.15
C HIS A 142 -6.98 8.50 -21.26
N LEU A 143 -6.63 7.26 -20.89
CA LEU A 143 -6.31 6.18 -21.83
C LEU A 143 -7.43 5.15 -21.86
N SER A 144 -7.68 4.56 -23.03
CA SER A 144 -8.56 3.40 -23.14
C SER A 144 -8.00 2.22 -22.34
N MET A 145 -8.87 1.33 -21.85
CA MET A 145 -8.44 0.17 -21.06
C MET A 145 -7.47 -0.76 -21.83
N GLU A 146 -7.61 -0.86 -23.15
CA GLU A 146 -6.69 -1.63 -23.99
C GLU A 146 -5.28 -1.02 -23.98
N GLU A 147 -5.16 0.29 -24.19
CA GLU A 147 -3.88 0.99 -24.14
C GLU A 147 -3.23 0.91 -22.75
N GLN A 148 -4.04 0.94 -21.68
CA GLN A 148 -3.54 0.74 -20.32
C GLN A 148 -2.92 -0.65 -20.14
N LEU A 149 -3.64 -1.69 -20.56
CA LEU A 149 -3.17 -3.07 -20.47
C LEU A 149 -1.92 -3.29 -21.32
N ASP A 150 -1.84 -2.70 -22.52
CA ASP A 150 -0.66 -2.79 -23.37
C ASP A 150 0.57 -2.11 -22.75
N ARG A 151 0.39 -0.95 -22.10
CA ARG A 151 1.47 -0.28 -21.35
C ARG A 151 1.95 -1.15 -20.19
N LYS A 152 1.02 -1.70 -19.41
CA LYS A 152 1.33 -2.62 -18.29
C LYS A 152 2.04 -3.88 -18.80
N LYS A 153 1.58 -4.46 -19.92
CA LYS A 153 2.16 -5.66 -20.54
C LYS A 153 3.61 -5.43 -20.94
N ARG A 154 3.91 -4.30 -21.58
CA ARG A 154 5.29 -3.94 -21.94
C ARG A 154 6.18 -3.83 -20.69
N HIS A 155 5.70 -3.16 -19.65
CA HIS A 155 6.42 -3.09 -18.36
C HIS A 155 6.66 -4.47 -17.75
N CYS A 156 5.66 -5.34 -17.72
CA CYS A 156 5.81 -6.71 -17.22
C CYS A 156 6.84 -7.52 -18.03
N LEU A 157 6.87 -7.38 -19.35
CA LEU A 157 7.86 -8.05 -20.21
C LEU A 157 9.29 -7.56 -19.93
N ASP A 158 9.48 -6.26 -19.65
CA ASP A 158 10.79 -5.71 -19.28
C ASP A 158 11.27 -6.23 -17.91
N VAL A 159 10.34 -6.36 -16.95
CA VAL A 159 10.60 -6.99 -15.66
C VAL A 159 11.00 -8.46 -15.85
N MET A 160 10.25 -9.20 -16.67
CA MET A 160 10.55 -10.60 -17.01
C MET A 160 11.96 -10.77 -17.59
N ARG A 161 12.35 -9.93 -18.56
CA ARG A 161 13.72 -9.93 -19.12
C ARG A 161 14.79 -9.75 -18.05
N THR A 162 14.50 -8.98 -17.01
CA THR A 162 15.46 -8.67 -15.95
C THR A 162 15.60 -9.82 -14.95
N ILE A 163 14.50 -10.46 -14.56
CA ILE A 163 14.49 -11.53 -13.55
C ILE A 163 14.98 -12.88 -14.09
N LEU A 164 14.95 -13.06 -15.41
CA LEU A 164 15.46 -14.24 -16.08
C LEU A 164 17.00 -14.18 -16.23
N PRO A 165 17.68 -15.34 -16.15
CA PRO A 165 19.13 -15.41 -16.33
C PRO A 165 19.53 -14.93 -17.74
N PRO A 166 20.73 -14.35 -17.93
CA PRO A 166 21.18 -13.82 -19.21
C PRO A 166 21.04 -14.78 -20.39
N SER A 167 21.26 -16.07 -20.17
CA SER A 167 21.13 -17.14 -21.17
C SER A 167 19.70 -17.33 -21.70
N ALA A 168 18.69 -16.89 -20.95
CA ALA A 168 17.28 -16.95 -21.33
C ALA A 168 16.73 -15.59 -21.84
N ARG A 169 17.57 -14.54 -21.89
CA ARG A 169 17.16 -13.20 -22.35
C ARG A 169 17.14 -13.05 -23.87
N SER A 170 17.93 -13.86 -24.58
CA SER A 170 18.01 -13.88 -26.04
C SER A 170 16.98 -14.80 -26.70
N ASP A 171 16.26 -15.58 -25.90
CA ASP A 171 15.34 -16.62 -26.37
C ASP A 171 13.91 -16.06 -26.45
N VAL A 172 13.23 -16.21 -27.59
CA VAL A 172 11.81 -15.80 -27.72
C VAL A 172 10.94 -16.56 -26.70
N ALA A 173 11.42 -17.72 -26.23
CA ALA A 173 10.78 -18.57 -25.22
C ALA A 173 10.51 -17.89 -23.86
N PHE A 174 11.10 -16.73 -23.54
CA PHE A 174 10.71 -16.02 -22.32
C PHE A 174 9.31 -15.41 -22.41
N GLN A 175 8.85 -15.06 -23.62
CA GLN A 175 7.49 -14.56 -23.84
C GLN A 175 6.47 -15.68 -23.63
N ASP A 176 6.81 -16.91 -23.99
CA ASP A 176 5.96 -18.09 -23.79
C ASP A 176 5.74 -18.40 -22.30
N ARG A 177 6.67 -17.98 -21.42
CA ARG A 177 6.52 -18.09 -19.96
C ARG A 177 5.62 -17.01 -19.37
N PHE A 178 5.35 -15.93 -20.09
CA PHE A 178 4.46 -14.87 -19.65
C PHE A 178 3.05 -15.09 -20.19
N VAL A 179 2.16 -15.60 -19.32
CA VAL A 179 0.79 -16.01 -19.69
C VAL A 179 -0.07 -14.82 -20.11
N GLY A 180 0.26 -13.60 -19.65
CA GLY A 180 -0.46 -12.38 -19.99
C GLY A 180 -0.88 -11.57 -18.76
N ILE A 181 -1.76 -10.60 -18.99
CA ILE A 181 -2.37 -9.77 -17.95
C ILE A 181 -3.85 -10.13 -17.84
N LEU A 182 -4.28 -10.53 -16.65
CA LEU A 182 -5.69 -10.65 -16.32
C LEU A 182 -6.29 -9.26 -16.13
N LYS A 183 -7.27 -8.92 -16.96
CA LYS A 183 -8.04 -7.69 -16.83
C LYS A 183 -8.88 -7.74 -15.56
N SER A 184 -8.98 -6.62 -14.85
CA SER A 184 -9.93 -6.50 -13.74
C SER A 184 -11.37 -6.72 -14.23
N PRO A 185 -12.18 -7.55 -13.55
CA PRO A 185 -13.62 -7.62 -13.83
C PRO A 185 -14.34 -6.29 -13.62
N VAL A 186 -13.85 -5.48 -12.67
CA VAL A 186 -14.40 -4.15 -12.34
C VAL A 186 -13.30 -3.10 -12.51
N THR A 187 -13.49 -2.15 -13.41
CA THR A 187 -12.46 -1.14 -13.74
C THR A 187 -12.66 0.20 -13.05
N GLU A 188 -13.88 0.52 -12.64
CA GLU A 188 -14.24 1.78 -11.99
C GLU A 188 -14.87 1.51 -10.63
N GLY A 189 -14.72 2.43 -9.68
CA GLY A 189 -15.28 2.30 -8.33
C GLY A 189 -14.82 1.05 -7.57
N TYR A 190 -13.74 0.40 -8.02
CA TYR A 190 -13.31 -0.92 -7.54
C TYR A 190 -12.68 -0.88 -6.14
N ARG A 191 -12.18 0.27 -5.68
CA ARG A 191 -11.44 0.38 -4.41
C ARG A 191 -12.38 0.19 -3.23
N ASN A 192 -12.32 -0.99 -2.61
CA ASN A 192 -13.05 -1.34 -1.39
C ASN A 192 -12.56 -0.63 -0.12
N HIS A 193 -11.41 0.06 -0.19
CA HIS A 193 -10.82 0.81 0.91
C HIS A 193 -10.17 2.11 0.40
N VAL A 194 -10.52 3.24 1.01
CA VAL A 194 -9.93 4.55 0.74
C VAL A 194 -9.58 5.30 2.02
N ASN A 195 -8.51 6.09 1.94
CA ASN A 195 -8.04 6.96 3.02
C ASN A 195 -8.08 8.40 2.53
N LEU A 196 -8.97 9.19 3.13
CA LEU A 196 -9.19 10.60 2.82
C LEU A 196 -8.63 11.47 3.94
N SER A 197 -8.13 12.64 3.58
CA SER A 197 -7.61 13.65 4.49
C SER A 197 -8.50 14.88 4.44
N PHE A 198 -8.78 15.43 5.61
CA PHE A 198 -9.26 16.79 5.72
C PHE A 198 -8.12 17.78 5.48
N GLY A 199 -8.47 18.95 4.96
CA GLY A 199 -7.55 20.07 4.75
C GLY A 199 -8.19 21.12 3.86
N PHE A 200 -7.36 21.94 3.22
CA PHE A 200 -7.83 23.01 2.33
C PHE A 200 -7.56 22.67 0.87
N CYS A 201 -8.41 23.14 -0.03
CA CYS A 201 -8.19 23.12 -1.48
C CYS A 201 -6.96 23.94 -1.87
N ALA A 202 -6.62 23.94 -3.16
CA ALA A 202 -5.50 24.70 -3.71
C ALA A 202 -5.59 26.23 -3.46
N ASP A 203 -6.79 26.77 -3.24
CA ASP A 203 -7.02 28.17 -2.86
C ASP A 203 -6.59 28.50 -1.41
N GLY A 204 -6.30 27.49 -0.58
CA GLY A 204 -5.88 27.66 0.81
C GLY A 204 -7.00 28.06 1.79
N ILE A 205 -8.24 28.21 1.33
CA ILE A 205 -9.36 28.76 2.13
C ILE A 205 -10.55 27.80 2.15
N THR A 206 -10.82 27.11 1.05
CA THR A 206 -11.97 26.19 0.94
C THR A 206 -11.64 24.89 1.65
N PRO A 207 -12.38 24.50 2.72
CA PRO A 207 -12.16 23.23 3.39
C PRO A 207 -12.61 22.07 2.48
N ALA A 208 -11.93 20.94 2.57
CA ALA A 208 -12.24 19.76 1.79
C ALA A 208 -11.88 18.48 2.54
N LEU A 209 -12.61 17.42 2.19
CA LEU A 209 -12.29 16.04 2.51
C LEU A 209 -11.98 15.31 1.20
N GLY A 210 -10.77 14.75 1.09
CA GLY A 210 -10.37 14.08 -0.14
C GLY A 210 -8.93 13.61 -0.16
N PHE A 211 -8.32 13.61 -1.34
CA PHE A 211 -6.95 13.12 -1.52
C PHE A 211 -5.95 14.27 -1.56
N GLN A 212 -4.74 14.03 -1.11
CA GLN A 212 -3.68 15.03 -1.19
C GLN A 212 -3.18 15.17 -2.63
N GLU A 213 -3.18 16.40 -3.17
CA GLU A 213 -2.70 16.67 -4.54
C GLU A 213 -1.18 16.55 -4.65
N GLY A 214 -0.47 16.68 -3.55
CA GLY A 214 0.93 16.33 -3.46
C GLY A 214 1.44 16.23 -2.05
N SER A 215 2.76 16.30 -1.92
CA SER A 215 3.41 16.20 -0.61
C SER A 215 3.88 17.55 -0.10
N LEU A 216 3.99 17.68 1.21
CA LEU A 216 4.61 18.84 1.87
C LEU A 216 6.02 19.10 1.33
N VAL A 217 6.76 18.04 1.01
CA VAL A 217 8.12 18.12 0.42
C VAL A 217 8.09 18.72 -0.99
N GLU A 218 7.01 18.53 -1.73
CA GLU A 218 6.77 19.12 -3.06
C GLU A 218 6.17 20.54 -2.95
N GLY A 219 6.03 21.09 -1.75
CA GLY A 219 5.50 22.43 -1.56
C GLY A 219 3.97 22.51 -1.62
N THR A 220 3.25 21.40 -1.45
CA THR A 220 1.78 21.42 -1.47
C THR A 220 1.17 20.64 -0.30
N ALA A 221 0.16 21.24 0.31
CA ALA A 221 -0.70 20.61 1.31
C ALA A 221 -2.18 20.56 0.85
N ALA A 222 -2.43 20.86 -0.42
CA ALA A 222 -3.77 20.98 -0.98
C ALA A 222 -4.48 19.62 -1.04
N ILE A 223 -5.79 19.66 -0.81
CA ILE A 223 -6.71 18.54 -0.89
C ILE A 223 -7.54 18.66 -2.17
N LEU A 224 -7.50 17.62 -3.00
CA LEU A 224 -8.46 17.36 -4.06
C LEU A 224 -9.74 16.80 -3.42
N PRO A 225 -10.87 17.52 -3.46
CA PRO A 225 -12.10 17.05 -2.83
C PRO A 225 -12.57 15.72 -3.39
N ALA A 226 -13.09 14.85 -2.52
CA ALA A 226 -13.64 13.55 -2.91
C ALA A 226 -14.91 13.66 -3.78
N THR A 227 -15.64 14.77 -3.67
CA THR A 227 -16.96 14.99 -4.28
C THR A 227 -17.04 16.35 -4.96
N GLN A 228 -16.09 16.65 -5.85
CA GLN A 228 -16.08 17.91 -6.60
C GLN A 228 -17.08 17.87 -7.77
N PRO A 229 -17.91 18.92 -7.97
CA PRO A 229 -18.78 19.01 -9.12
C PRO A 229 -17.99 18.92 -10.44
N GLY A 230 -18.44 18.04 -11.35
CA GLY A 230 -17.85 17.87 -12.69
C GLY A 230 -16.51 17.12 -12.73
N LYS A 231 -15.98 16.67 -11.59
CA LYS A 231 -14.73 15.90 -11.52
C LYS A 231 -14.92 14.67 -10.64
N ASP A 232 -15.08 13.51 -11.27
CA ASP A 232 -15.23 12.25 -10.55
C ASP A 232 -13.87 11.58 -10.29
N ILE A 233 -13.77 10.86 -9.17
CA ILE A 233 -12.60 10.02 -8.90
C ILE A 233 -12.97 8.60 -9.32
N VAL A 234 -12.61 8.25 -10.56
CA VAL A 234 -13.01 6.99 -11.22
C VAL A 234 -12.67 5.74 -10.41
N THR A 235 -11.58 5.74 -9.64
CA THR A 235 -11.17 4.56 -8.85
C THR A 235 -11.90 4.43 -7.50
N MET A 236 -12.58 5.49 -7.05
CA MET A 236 -13.25 5.52 -5.74
C MET A 236 -14.69 5.04 -5.85
N ASN A 237 -15.09 4.13 -4.97
CA ASN A 237 -16.44 3.59 -4.95
C ASN A 237 -17.50 4.64 -4.58
N ALA A 238 -18.71 4.47 -5.12
CA ALA A 238 -19.83 5.37 -4.89
C ALA A 238 -20.26 5.43 -3.41
N ALA A 239 -20.19 4.32 -2.65
CA ALA A 239 -20.47 4.32 -1.22
C ALA A 239 -19.52 5.25 -0.45
N ALA A 240 -18.22 5.22 -0.79
CA ALA A 240 -17.24 6.11 -0.17
C ALA A 240 -17.46 7.58 -0.51
N LYS A 241 -17.96 7.88 -1.72
CA LYS A 241 -18.37 9.25 -2.13
C LYS A 241 -19.53 9.74 -1.27
N VAL A 242 -20.57 8.92 -1.06
CA VAL A 242 -21.71 9.25 -0.20
C VAL A 242 -21.27 9.55 1.24
N VAL A 243 -20.41 8.68 1.80
CA VAL A 243 -19.90 8.84 3.16
C VAL A 243 -19.04 10.11 3.29
N ALA A 244 -18.18 10.39 2.32
CA ALA A 244 -17.34 11.58 2.32
C ALA A 244 -18.18 12.87 2.24
N ALA A 245 -19.19 12.92 1.37
CA ALA A 245 -20.10 14.06 1.28
C ALA A 245 -20.83 14.30 2.61
N ALA A 246 -21.45 13.26 3.17
CA ALA A 246 -22.18 13.36 4.43
C ALA A 246 -21.28 13.80 5.60
N LEU A 247 -20.04 13.31 5.66
CA LEU A 247 -19.10 13.73 6.70
C LEU A 247 -18.66 15.19 6.50
N MET A 248 -18.52 15.64 5.26
CA MET A 248 -18.21 17.04 4.94
C MET A 248 -19.35 17.98 5.36
N ASP A 249 -20.62 17.54 5.24
CA ASP A 249 -21.78 18.30 5.72
C ASP A 249 -21.73 18.45 7.26
N VAL A 250 -21.43 17.36 7.98
CA VAL A 250 -21.24 17.41 9.45
C VAL A 250 -20.06 18.31 9.82
N CYS A 251 -18.95 18.23 9.09
CA CYS A 251 -17.81 19.12 9.29
C CYS A 251 -18.22 20.59 9.14
N THR A 252 -18.93 20.92 8.07
CA THR A 252 -19.42 22.28 7.79
C THR A 252 -20.36 22.78 8.89
N GLU A 253 -21.23 21.89 9.40
CA GLU A 253 -22.11 22.19 10.53
C GLU A 253 -21.33 22.60 11.79
N PHE A 254 -20.29 21.86 12.18
CA PHE A 254 -19.51 22.13 13.39
C PHE A 254 -18.42 23.18 13.23
N ARG A 255 -18.15 23.66 12.00
CA ARG A 255 -17.31 24.84 11.75
C ARG A 255 -17.97 26.14 12.23
N ASP A 256 -19.29 26.14 12.42
CA ASP A 256 -19.98 27.27 13.04
C ASP A 256 -19.45 27.51 14.46
N ALA A 257 -19.06 28.76 14.75
CA ALA A 257 -18.55 29.16 16.06
C ALA A 257 -19.55 28.90 17.19
N ALA A 258 -20.86 28.94 16.92
CA ALA A 258 -21.90 28.64 17.90
C ALA A 258 -21.98 27.15 18.27
N LYS A 259 -21.48 26.25 17.40
CA LYS A 259 -21.49 24.79 17.61
C LYS A 259 -20.15 24.22 18.06
N GLY A 260 -19.07 24.95 17.86
CA GLY A 260 -17.73 24.58 18.34
C GLY A 260 -16.57 25.20 17.57
N GLY A 261 -16.80 25.73 16.36
CA GLY A 261 -15.72 26.30 15.54
C GLY A 261 -14.67 25.28 15.09
N LEU A 262 -15.10 24.04 14.82
CA LEU A 262 -14.22 22.89 14.58
C LEU A 262 -13.73 22.86 13.13
N ASP A 263 -12.54 23.42 12.90
CA ASP A 263 -11.97 23.52 11.56
C ASP A 263 -11.27 22.23 11.08
N VAL A 264 -11.04 22.16 9.77
CA VAL A 264 -10.28 21.08 9.11
C VAL A 264 -8.79 21.18 9.41
N PHE A 265 -8.09 20.05 9.34
CA PHE A 265 -6.67 19.99 9.64
C PHE A 265 -5.81 20.81 8.67
N ASN A 266 -5.17 21.84 9.19
CA ASN A 266 -4.13 22.59 8.51
C ASN A 266 -2.77 21.94 8.79
N LYS A 267 -2.24 21.22 7.81
CA LYS A 267 -0.94 20.55 7.92
C LYS A 267 0.23 21.50 8.18
N VAL A 268 0.15 22.75 7.74
CA VAL A 268 1.21 23.75 7.91
C VAL A 268 1.22 24.26 9.35
N LYS A 269 0.03 24.58 9.88
CA LYS A 269 -0.13 25.03 11.26
C LYS A 269 -0.14 23.88 12.27
N ALA A 270 -0.17 22.63 11.79
CA ALA A 270 -0.31 21.41 12.57
C ALA A 270 -1.49 21.45 13.55
N SER A 271 -2.61 22.04 13.11
CA SER A 271 -3.80 22.26 13.95
C SER A 271 -5.08 22.01 13.17
N GLY A 272 -6.16 21.74 13.89
CA GLY A 272 -7.49 21.47 13.33
C GLY A 272 -8.08 20.16 13.86
N PHE A 273 -9.40 20.16 14.02
CA PHE A 273 -10.13 19.09 14.67
C PHE A 273 -10.37 17.91 13.73
N TRP A 274 -10.85 18.15 12.51
CA TRP A 274 -11.13 17.10 11.52
C TRP A 274 -9.86 16.72 10.77
N ARG A 275 -9.42 15.46 10.83
CA ARG A 275 -8.10 15.06 10.30
C ARG A 275 -8.16 14.08 9.15
N LYS A 276 -8.75 12.90 9.34
CA LYS A 276 -8.82 11.87 8.30
C LYS A 276 -10.13 11.09 8.37
N LEU A 277 -10.47 10.46 7.26
CA LEU A 277 -11.53 9.48 7.15
C LEU A 277 -10.98 8.25 6.43
N GLN A 278 -11.09 7.08 7.04
CA GLN A 278 -10.94 5.81 6.34
C GLN A 278 -12.32 5.24 6.06
N VAL A 279 -12.58 4.83 4.82
CA VAL A 279 -13.82 4.16 4.45
C VAL A 279 -13.48 2.82 3.84
N ARG A 280 -14.13 1.78 4.36
CA ARG A 280 -14.18 0.45 3.76
C ARG A 280 -15.60 0.08 3.41
N HIS A 281 -15.78 -0.69 2.36
CA HIS A 281 -17.01 -1.39 2.10
C HIS A 281 -16.70 -2.81 1.63
N ASN A 282 -17.71 -3.69 1.71
CA ASN A 282 -17.61 -5.05 1.22
C ASN A 282 -18.44 -5.25 -0.05
N VAL A 283 -18.39 -6.45 -0.63
CA VAL A 283 -19.20 -6.81 -1.81
C VAL A 283 -20.73 -6.78 -1.58
N LYS A 284 -21.19 -6.63 -0.32
CA LYS A 284 -22.60 -6.46 0.04
C LYS A 284 -23.00 -4.98 0.22
N GLY A 285 -22.08 -4.04 -0.01
CA GLY A 285 -22.32 -2.61 0.16
C GLY A 285 -22.37 -2.16 1.63
N GLU A 286 -22.06 -3.04 2.59
CA GLU A 286 -21.93 -2.67 4.00
C GLU A 286 -20.66 -1.81 4.17
N VAL A 287 -20.77 -0.74 4.95
CA VAL A 287 -19.73 0.28 5.09
C VAL A 287 -19.19 0.30 6.51
N MET A 288 -17.87 0.30 6.62
CA MET A 288 -17.14 0.64 7.83
C MET A 288 -16.40 1.96 7.64
N MET A 289 -16.53 2.86 8.61
CA MET A 289 -15.82 4.14 8.62
C MET A 289 -15.07 4.37 9.93
N ASP A 290 -13.87 4.94 9.82
CA ASP A 290 -12.98 5.32 10.92
C ASP A 290 -12.58 6.79 10.77
N VAL A 291 -13.03 7.64 11.69
CA VAL A 291 -12.79 9.09 11.66
C VAL A 291 -11.65 9.44 12.62
N GLU A 292 -10.60 10.06 12.10
CA GLU A 292 -9.50 10.63 12.89
C GLU A 292 -9.82 12.08 13.24
N VAL A 293 -9.83 12.39 14.54
CA VAL A 293 -10.11 13.74 15.07
C VAL A 293 -9.10 14.18 16.12
N ASP A 294 -9.09 15.46 16.47
CA ASP A 294 -8.39 16.00 17.63
C ASP A 294 -9.35 16.23 18.81
N ALA A 295 -9.84 15.14 19.42
CA ALA A 295 -10.80 15.26 20.53
C ALA A 295 -10.23 16.00 21.76
N ALA A 296 -8.90 16.08 21.89
CA ALA A 296 -8.23 16.81 22.96
C ALA A 296 -8.28 18.34 22.77
N SER A 297 -8.54 18.83 21.55
CA SER A 297 -8.63 20.26 21.25
C SER A 297 -9.98 20.88 21.58
N VAL A 298 -10.93 20.12 22.15
CA VAL A 298 -12.32 20.56 22.38
C VAL A 298 -12.81 20.18 23.78
N THR A 299 -13.90 20.80 24.22
CA THR A 299 -14.56 20.43 25.49
C THR A 299 -15.33 19.12 25.36
N ALA A 300 -15.58 18.45 26.50
CA ALA A 300 -16.34 17.20 26.54
C ALA A 300 -17.76 17.34 25.98
N ASP A 301 -18.41 18.49 26.17
CA ASP A 301 -19.76 18.77 25.68
C ASP A 301 -19.79 18.88 24.14
N VAL A 302 -18.85 19.63 23.56
CA VAL A 302 -18.71 19.75 22.10
C VAL A 302 -18.39 18.40 21.48
N TRP A 303 -17.45 17.64 22.07
CA TRP A 303 -17.14 16.30 21.59
C TRP A 303 -18.33 15.35 21.66
N THR A 304 -19.13 15.42 22.72
CA THR A 304 -20.36 14.62 22.86
C THR A 304 -21.39 14.98 21.80
N ALA A 305 -21.57 16.27 21.50
CA ALA A 305 -22.46 16.72 20.42
C ALA A 305 -21.99 16.20 19.04
N VAL A 306 -20.70 16.25 18.75
CA VAL A 306 -20.13 15.71 17.51
C VAL A 306 -20.40 14.21 17.38
N ARG A 307 -20.12 13.43 18.44
CA ARG A 307 -20.37 11.97 18.45
C ARG A 307 -21.84 11.64 18.20
N GLN A 308 -22.75 12.33 18.89
CA GLN A 308 -24.19 12.12 18.73
C GLN A 308 -24.62 12.43 17.30
N ARG A 309 -24.13 13.54 16.73
CA ARG A 309 -24.47 13.95 15.37
C ARG A 309 -23.94 12.99 14.30
N LEU A 310 -22.72 12.47 14.48
CA LEU A 310 -22.17 11.44 13.59
C LEU A 310 -23.04 10.18 13.59
N VAL A 311 -23.43 9.69 14.77
CA VAL A 311 -24.30 8.51 14.88
C VAL A 311 -25.66 8.79 14.24
N GLU A 312 -26.29 9.94 14.53
CA GLU A 312 -27.58 10.33 13.96
C GLU A 312 -27.56 10.33 12.42
N ILE A 313 -26.57 10.99 11.81
CA ILE A 313 -26.47 11.08 10.35
C ILE A 313 -26.21 9.70 9.72
N PHE A 314 -25.19 8.98 10.20
CA PHE A 314 -24.76 7.74 9.53
C PHE A 314 -25.66 6.53 9.82
N THR A 315 -26.58 6.64 10.77
CA THR A 315 -27.64 5.64 11.02
C THR A 315 -29.01 6.05 10.46
N SER A 316 -29.10 7.24 9.85
CA SER A 316 -30.36 7.73 9.28
C SER A 316 -30.80 6.95 8.04
N GLU A 317 -32.11 6.88 7.84
CA GLU A 317 -32.69 6.30 6.62
C GLU A 317 -32.29 7.08 5.37
N GLU A 318 -32.04 8.39 5.48
CA GLU A 318 -31.57 9.22 4.36
C GLU A 318 -30.22 8.73 3.81
N ILE A 319 -29.24 8.50 4.70
CA ILE A 319 -27.93 7.96 4.29
C ILE A 319 -28.08 6.54 3.73
N ARG A 320 -28.92 5.71 4.34
CA ARG A 320 -29.18 4.35 3.86
C ARG A 320 -29.77 4.34 2.44
N VAL A 321 -30.73 5.21 2.15
CA VAL A 321 -31.31 5.39 0.81
C VAL A 321 -30.25 5.87 -0.19
N LYS A 322 -29.42 6.85 0.20
CA LYS A 322 -28.31 7.32 -0.66
C LYS A 322 -27.30 6.21 -0.95
N LEU A 323 -26.91 5.41 0.05
CA LEU A 323 -26.01 4.27 -0.11
C LEU A 323 -26.61 3.18 -1.00
N THR A 324 -27.89 2.85 -0.80
CA THR A 324 -28.62 1.87 -1.62
C THR A 324 -28.69 2.33 -3.07
N ALA A 325 -29.03 3.59 -3.32
CA ALA A 325 -29.08 4.17 -4.65
C ALA A 325 -27.69 4.21 -5.33
N ALA A 326 -26.64 4.56 -4.57
CA ALA A 326 -25.27 4.66 -5.09
C ALA A 326 -24.62 3.31 -5.41
N THR A 327 -24.96 2.26 -4.65
CA THR A 327 -24.37 0.91 -4.80
C THR A 327 -25.25 -0.05 -5.59
N GLY A 328 -26.55 0.22 -5.69
CA GLY A 328 -27.54 -0.71 -6.23
C GLY A 328 -27.85 -1.91 -5.31
N LEU A 329 -27.39 -1.89 -4.05
CA LEU A 329 -27.49 -3.01 -3.12
C LEU A 329 -28.44 -2.68 -1.97
N SER A 330 -29.49 -3.49 -1.79
CA SER A 330 -30.49 -3.31 -0.72
C SER A 330 -29.91 -3.51 0.69
N THR A 331 -28.75 -4.15 0.80
CA THR A 331 -28.01 -4.37 2.04
C THR A 331 -27.07 -3.22 2.40
N ALA A 332 -26.93 -2.21 1.53
CA ALA A 332 -26.00 -1.11 1.75
C ALA A 332 -26.39 -0.24 2.94
N ALA A 333 -25.51 -0.18 3.94
CA ALA A 333 -25.68 0.60 5.17
C ALA A 333 -24.33 0.80 5.86
N VAL A 334 -24.21 1.81 6.71
CA VAL A 334 -23.09 1.90 7.65
C VAL A 334 -23.32 0.87 8.75
N THR A 335 -22.42 -0.10 8.87
CA THR A 335 -22.46 -1.17 9.88
C THR A 335 -21.40 -1.00 10.96
N SER A 336 -20.44 -0.09 10.74
CA SER A 336 -19.41 0.28 11.70
C SER A 336 -19.06 1.75 11.56
N LEU A 337 -19.24 2.53 12.63
CA LEU A 337 -18.73 3.89 12.74
C LEU A 337 -17.81 3.96 13.97
N GLN A 338 -16.55 4.29 13.70
CA GLN A 338 -15.50 4.35 14.71
C GLN A 338 -14.80 5.71 14.68
N CYS A 339 -14.20 6.07 15.80
CA CYS A 339 -13.35 7.24 15.91
C CYS A 339 -12.03 6.90 16.63
N HIS A 340 -10.98 7.64 16.31
CA HIS A 340 -9.78 7.68 17.13
C HIS A 340 -9.21 9.10 17.16
N THR A 341 -8.47 9.38 18.24
CA THR A 341 -7.87 10.70 18.45
C THR A 341 -6.41 10.71 18.02
N HIS A 342 -5.99 11.79 17.37
CA HIS A 342 -4.61 12.03 17.00
C HIS A 342 -4.29 13.52 17.05
N THR A 343 -3.15 13.88 17.65
CA THR A 343 -2.71 15.29 17.76
C THR A 343 -1.53 15.63 16.86
N GLY A 344 -0.76 14.64 16.40
CA GLY A 344 0.48 14.84 15.62
C GLY A 344 0.30 14.95 14.10
N ILE A 345 1.41 15.13 13.38
CA ILE A 345 1.46 15.15 11.90
C ILE A 345 1.87 13.80 11.29
N SER A 346 2.39 12.87 12.10
CA SER A 346 2.87 11.56 11.66
C SER A 346 1.73 10.58 11.42
N SER A 347 1.98 9.51 10.66
CA SER A 347 1.08 8.37 10.63
C SER A 347 1.06 7.69 12.00
N LEU A 348 -0.13 7.36 12.49
CA LEU A 348 -0.30 6.59 13.70
C LEU A 348 0.05 5.10 13.49
N PRO A 349 0.43 4.37 14.56
CA PRO A 349 0.52 2.91 14.55
C PRO A 349 -0.78 2.23 14.12
N PHE A 350 -0.71 0.99 13.64
CA PHE A 350 -1.89 0.26 13.18
C PHE A 350 -2.84 -0.16 14.31
N ASP A 351 -2.33 -0.26 15.53
CA ASP A 351 -2.97 -0.76 16.76
C ASP A 351 -3.54 0.36 17.66
N VAL A 352 -3.69 1.57 17.13
CA VAL A 352 -4.36 2.66 17.84
C VAL A 352 -5.76 2.23 18.28
N GLN A 353 -6.03 2.49 19.56
CA GLN A 353 -7.33 2.26 20.18
C GLN A 353 -8.39 3.13 19.50
N ARG A 354 -9.50 2.48 19.14
CA ARG A 354 -10.65 3.10 18.47
C ARG A 354 -11.88 2.98 19.36
N GLU A 355 -12.62 4.08 19.47
CA GLU A 355 -13.94 4.09 20.08
C GLU A 355 -14.96 3.70 19.01
N VAL A 356 -15.72 2.64 19.24
CA VAL A 356 -16.85 2.26 18.38
C VAL A 356 -18.05 3.11 18.79
N LEU A 357 -18.48 4.03 17.92
CA LEU A 357 -19.63 4.89 18.15
C LEU A 357 -20.93 4.20 17.77
N TYR A 358 -20.89 3.33 16.75
CA TYR A 358 -22.03 2.53 16.31
C TYR A 358 -21.58 1.23 15.62
N GLY A 359 -22.33 0.15 15.85
CA GLY A 359 -22.15 -1.12 15.16
C GLY A 359 -20.98 -1.97 15.69
N THR A 360 -20.22 -2.59 14.79
CA THR A 360 -19.13 -3.53 15.12
C THR A 360 -17.75 -2.90 14.91
N PRO A 361 -16.68 -3.37 15.58
CA PRO A 361 -15.32 -2.86 15.35
C PRO A 361 -14.68 -3.33 14.03
N THR A 362 -15.34 -4.23 13.31
CA THR A 362 -14.84 -4.89 12.10
C THR A 362 -15.91 -4.98 11.02
N LEU A 363 -15.46 -5.15 9.78
CA LEU A 363 -16.29 -5.40 8.60
C LEU A 363 -16.03 -6.81 8.08
N THR A 364 -17.08 -7.57 7.76
CA THR A 364 -16.92 -8.89 7.10
C THR A 364 -16.86 -8.69 5.58
N GLU A 365 -15.75 -9.05 4.94
CA GLU A 365 -15.65 -9.13 3.48
C GLU A 365 -15.77 -10.59 3.00
N TYR A 366 -16.19 -10.77 1.75
CA TYR A 366 -16.32 -12.07 1.11
C TYR A 366 -15.32 -12.18 -0.03
N LEU A 367 -14.55 -13.27 -0.04
CA LEU A 367 -13.56 -13.53 -1.08
C LEU A 367 -13.49 -15.03 -1.36
N ALA A 368 -13.68 -15.42 -2.61
CA ALA A 368 -13.60 -16.81 -3.06
C ALA A 368 -14.44 -17.80 -2.22
N GLY A 369 -15.63 -17.34 -1.78
CA GLY A 369 -16.57 -18.12 -0.96
C GLY A 369 -16.25 -18.14 0.54
N LEU A 370 -15.17 -17.49 0.99
CA LEU A 370 -14.79 -17.36 2.41
C LEU A 370 -15.17 -15.99 2.97
N ARG A 371 -15.29 -15.93 4.30
CA ARG A 371 -15.58 -14.70 5.07
C ARG A 371 -14.32 -14.21 5.77
N PHE A 372 -13.96 -12.95 5.59
CA PHE A 372 -12.80 -12.33 6.21
C PHE A 372 -13.21 -11.15 7.09
N GLU A 373 -12.89 -11.22 8.37
CA GLU A 373 -13.10 -10.12 9.31
C GLU A 373 -11.95 -9.10 9.17
N LEU A 374 -12.30 -7.87 8.80
CA LEU A 374 -11.37 -6.78 8.53
C LEU A 374 -11.49 -5.71 9.60
N SER A 375 -10.39 -5.41 10.29
CA SER A 375 -10.28 -4.20 11.10
C SER A 375 -10.03 -2.97 10.21
N PRO A 376 -10.23 -1.73 10.73
CA PRO A 376 -10.03 -0.51 9.94
C PRO A 376 -8.66 -0.42 9.25
N THR A 377 -7.61 -0.91 9.92
CA THR A 377 -6.22 -0.86 9.44
C THR A 377 -5.73 -2.16 8.80
N ALA A 378 -6.52 -3.23 8.78
CA ALA A 378 -6.10 -4.52 8.22
C ALA A 378 -5.77 -4.41 6.72
N PHE A 379 -4.62 -4.92 6.28
CA PHE A 379 -4.37 -5.00 4.85
C PHE A 379 -5.31 -6.01 4.20
N PHE A 380 -5.96 -5.59 3.12
CA PHE A 380 -6.78 -6.43 2.26
C PHE A 380 -6.69 -5.87 0.84
N GLN A 381 -6.76 -6.74 -0.17
CA GLN A 381 -6.65 -6.28 -1.55
C GLN A 381 -7.82 -5.37 -1.90
N VAL A 382 -7.50 -4.21 -2.48
CA VAL A 382 -8.50 -3.14 -2.68
C VAL A 382 -9.51 -3.45 -3.77
N ASN A 383 -9.26 -4.48 -4.58
CA ASN A 383 -10.07 -4.88 -5.72
C ASN A 383 -10.41 -6.37 -5.55
N THR A 384 -11.52 -6.67 -4.87
CA THR A 384 -11.94 -8.04 -4.54
C THR A 384 -12.11 -8.91 -5.80
N PRO A 385 -12.84 -8.50 -6.86
CA PRO A 385 -12.99 -9.31 -8.08
C PRO A 385 -11.66 -9.58 -8.81
N GLY A 386 -10.76 -8.59 -8.82
CA GLY A 386 -9.41 -8.75 -9.36
C GLY A 386 -8.59 -9.77 -8.54
N MET A 387 -8.70 -9.74 -7.21
CA MET A 387 -8.06 -10.69 -6.32
C MET A 387 -8.56 -12.13 -6.54
N GLU A 388 -9.85 -12.33 -6.74
CA GLU A 388 -10.43 -13.65 -7.05
C GLU A 388 -9.89 -14.22 -8.37
N SER A 389 -9.77 -13.36 -9.39
CA SER A 389 -9.15 -13.72 -10.67
C SER A 389 -7.68 -14.15 -10.47
N MET A 390 -6.94 -13.41 -9.65
CA MET A 390 -5.55 -13.75 -9.32
C MET A 390 -5.45 -15.11 -8.62
N LEU A 391 -6.26 -15.34 -7.58
CA LEU A 391 -6.27 -16.58 -6.79
C LEU A 391 -6.64 -17.80 -7.63
N THR A 392 -7.61 -17.64 -8.53
CA THR A 392 -7.97 -18.68 -9.51
C THR A 392 -6.76 -19.02 -10.37
N LYS A 393 -6.10 -18.00 -10.94
CA LYS A 393 -4.94 -18.23 -11.79
C LYS A 393 -3.75 -18.82 -11.03
N VAL A 394 -3.49 -18.37 -9.81
CA VAL A 394 -2.49 -18.96 -8.91
C VAL A 394 -2.78 -20.45 -8.76
N THR A 395 -4.02 -20.86 -8.47
CA THR A 395 -4.37 -22.28 -8.33
C THR A 395 -4.05 -23.09 -9.58
N GLU A 396 -4.37 -22.57 -10.77
CA GLU A 396 -4.09 -23.22 -12.06
C GLU A 396 -2.58 -23.43 -12.31
N VAL A 397 -1.77 -22.41 -12.03
CA VAL A 397 -0.33 -22.44 -12.35
C VAL A 397 0.53 -23.04 -11.24
N THR A 398 -0.03 -23.26 -10.05
CA THR A 398 0.74 -23.71 -8.88
C THR A 398 0.63 -25.19 -8.58
N ALA A 399 -0.04 -26.01 -9.40
CA ALA A 399 -0.09 -27.48 -9.32
C ALA A 399 -0.23 -28.02 -7.87
N LEU A 400 -1.07 -27.37 -7.06
CA LEU A 400 -1.29 -27.75 -5.66
C LEU A 400 -1.98 -29.12 -5.58
N SER A 401 -1.73 -29.85 -4.49
CA SER A 401 -2.30 -31.18 -4.26
C SER A 401 -2.63 -31.41 -2.79
N ALA A 402 -3.47 -32.40 -2.50
CA ALA A 402 -3.81 -32.80 -1.13
C ALA A 402 -2.61 -33.30 -0.31
N SER A 403 -1.43 -33.52 -0.92
CA SER A 403 -0.16 -33.81 -0.23
C SER A 403 0.72 -32.59 0.02
N THR A 404 0.40 -31.45 -0.57
CA THR A 404 1.22 -30.23 -0.51
C THR A 404 1.13 -29.57 0.87
N THR A 405 2.28 -29.13 1.39
CA THR A 405 2.36 -28.19 2.52
C THR A 405 2.57 -26.78 1.97
N LEU A 406 1.62 -25.87 2.24
CA LEU A 406 1.68 -24.48 1.79
C LEU A 406 2.26 -23.59 2.89
N LEU A 407 3.35 -22.88 2.57
CA LEU A 407 3.90 -21.83 3.43
C LEU A 407 3.46 -20.47 2.89
N ASP A 408 2.63 -19.75 3.65
CA ASP A 408 2.17 -18.40 3.32
C ASP A 408 3.03 -17.38 4.08
N LEU A 409 4.03 -16.80 3.40
CA LEU A 409 4.99 -15.89 4.01
C LEU A 409 4.59 -14.44 3.78
N CYS A 410 4.57 -13.66 4.87
CA CYS A 410 3.89 -12.35 4.92
C CYS A 410 2.38 -12.50 4.74
N SER A 411 1.80 -13.48 5.44
CA SER A 411 0.41 -13.94 5.23
C SER A 411 -0.68 -12.91 5.54
N GLY A 412 -0.35 -11.79 6.20
CA GLY A 412 -1.35 -10.80 6.61
C GLY A 412 -2.47 -11.43 7.43
N THR A 413 -3.72 -11.18 7.04
CA THR A 413 -4.92 -11.77 7.66
C THR A 413 -5.27 -13.18 7.16
N GLY A 414 -4.31 -13.86 6.51
CA GLY A 414 -4.44 -15.23 6.01
C GLY A 414 -5.17 -15.35 4.68
N THR A 415 -5.37 -14.26 3.94
CA THR A 415 -6.23 -14.21 2.75
C THR A 415 -5.87 -15.26 1.68
N ILE A 416 -4.59 -15.35 1.32
CA ILE A 416 -4.13 -16.28 0.27
C ILE A 416 -4.11 -17.70 0.80
N GLY A 417 -3.43 -17.95 1.93
CA GLY A 417 -3.31 -19.27 2.53
C GLY A 417 -4.66 -19.92 2.84
N LEU A 418 -5.60 -19.19 3.45
CA LEU A 418 -6.94 -19.72 3.76
C LEU A 418 -7.73 -20.04 2.50
N THR A 419 -7.65 -19.21 1.46
CA THR A 419 -8.35 -19.49 0.19
C THR A 419 -7.80 -20.74 -0.50
N LEU A 420 -6.48 -20.96 -0.41
CA LEU A 420 -5.83 -22.14 -1.00
C LEU A 420 -5.91 -23.38 -0.11
N SER A 421 -6.37 -23.27 1.14
CA SER A 421 -6.39 -24.36 2.14
C SER A 421 -7.12 -25.62 1.67
N LYS A 422 -8.17 -25.47 0.84
CA LYS A 422 -8.95 -26.59 0.29
C LYS A 422 -8.20 -27.43 -0.75
N TYR A 423 -7.08 -26.95 -1.28
CA TYR A 423 -6.28 -27.64 -2.29
C TYR A 423 -5.03 -28.32 -1.71
N VAL A 424 -4.75 -28.14 -0.42
CA VAL A 424 -3.48 -28.53 0.20
C VAL A 424 -3.70 -29.36 1.47
N LYS A 425 -2.67 -30.10 1.88
CA LYS A 425 -2.70 -30.85 3.14
C LYS A 425 -2.81 -29.91 4.33
N ARG A 426 -1.95 -28.88 4.36
CA ARG A 426 -1.86 -27.90 5.44
C ARG A 426 -1.35 -26.55 4.95
N VAL A 427 -1.73 -25.51 5.68
CA VAL A 427 -1.30 -24.12 5.48
C VAL A 427 -0.58 -23.62 6.73
N ILE A 428 0.57 -23.00 6.54
CA ILE A 428 1.35 -22.40 7.63
C ILE A 428 1.68 -20.96 7.25
N GLY A 429 1.04 -20.02 7.94
CA GLY A 429 1.27 -18.60 7.75
C GLY A 429 2.32 -18.04 8.70
N ILE A 430 3.21 -17.18 8.20
CA ILE A 430 4.12 -16.38 9.03
C ILE A 430 3.88 -14.90 8.73
N GLU A 431 3.52 -14.15 9.76
CA GLU A 431 3.21 -12.72 9.66
C GLU A 431 3.88 -11.96 10.81
N LEU A 432 4.37 -10.74 10.52
CA LEU A 432 5.07 -9.90 11.48
C LEU A 432 4.12 -9.21 12.46
N ILE A 433 2.94 -8.82 11.99
CA ILE A 433 1.96 -8.03 12.74
C ILE A 433 1.02 -8.93 13.53
N GLU A 434 1.08 -8.86 14.86
CA GLU A 434 0.31 -9.71 15.76
C GLU A 434 -1.21 -9.59 15.54
N SER A 435 -1.73 -8.38 15.35
CA SER A 435 -3.16 -8.17 15.08
C SER A 435 -3.61 -8.83 13.77
N ALA A 436 -2.75 -8.90 12.75
CA ALA A 436 -3.03 -9.60 11.51
C ALA A 436 -3.07 -11.13 11.70
N VAL A 437 -2.15 -11.68 12.51
CA VAL A 437 -2.17 -13.12 12.90
C VAL A 437 -3.43 -13.48 13.68
N LEU A 438 -3.85 -12.63 14.61
CA LEU A 438 -5.09 -12.84 15.36
C LEU A 438 -6.31 -12.85 14.43
N ASN A 439 -6.35 -11.92 13.46
CA ASN A 439 -7.39 -11.92 12.42
C ASN A 439 -7.33 -13.19 11.56
N ALA A 440 -6.14 -13.64 11.16
CA ALA A 440 -5.98 -14.87 10.38
C ALA A 440 -6.52 -16.11 11.11
N ARG A 441 -6.26 -16.22 12.43
CA ARG A 441 -6.81 -17.29 13.27
C ARG A 441 -8.34 -17.23 13.39
N ARG A 442 -8.89 -16.03 13.57
CA ARG A 442 -10.37 -15.83 13.59
C ARG A 442 -10.99 -16.17 12.24
N ASN A 443 -10.37 -15.75 11.14
CA ASN A 443 -10.82 -16.08 9.78
C ASN A 443 -10.79 -17.59 9.55
N ALA A 444 -9.74 -18.29 9.98
CA ALA A 444 -9.68 -19.75 9.90
C ALA A 444 -10.84 -20.41 10.67
N GLN A 445 -11.05 -19.99 11.92
CA GLN A 445 -12.13 -20.51 12.77
C GLN A 445 -13.52 -20.22 12.19
N GLN A 446 -13.78 -19.00 11.73
CA GLN A 446 -15.07 -18.57 11.18
C GLN A 446 -15.44 -19.32 9.89
N ASN A 447 -14.43 -19.73 9.11
CA ASN A 447 -14.63 -20.52 7.90
C ASN A 447 -14.54 -22.04 8.14
N GLY A 448 -14.37 -22.49 9.38
CA GLY A 448 -14.22 -23.91 9.70
C GLY A 448 -12.95 -24.56 9.11
N ILE A 449 -11.92 -23.77 8.82
CA ILE A 449 -10.66 -24.25 8.23
C ILE A 449 -9.76 -24.76 9.37
N THR A 450 -9.60 -26.08 9.45
CA THR A 450 -8.84 -26.75 10.53
C THR A 450 -7.41 -27.11 10.14
N ASN A 451 -7.05 -27.02 8.86
CA ASN A 451 -5.73 -27.36 8.34
C ASN A 451 -4.80 -26.13 8.17
N ALA A 452 -5.09 -25.02 8.86
CA ALA A 452 -4.30 -23.79 8.78
C ALA A 452 -3.80 -23.35 10.17
N GLU A 453 -2.52 -22.99 10.26
CA GLU A 453 -1.91 -22.41 11.46
C GLU A 453 -1.13 -21.13 11.12
N PHE A 454 -1.06 -20.18 12.07
CA PHE A 454 -0.42 -18.88 11.86
C PHE A 454 0.51 -18.51 13.01
N HIS A 455 1.72 -18.07 12.67
CA HIS A 455 2.78 -17.70 13.59
C HIS A 455 3.13 -16.21 13.49
N CYS A 456 3.23 -15.55 14.64
CA CYS A 456 3.64 -14.14 14.71
C CYS A 456 5.16 -14.04 14.83
N GLY A 457 5.80 -13.38 13.87
CA GLY A 457 7.22 -13.04 13.92
C GLY A 457 7.86 -12.82 12.56
N ARG A 458 9.17 -12.56 12.60
CA ARG A 458 9.97 -12.33 11.39
C ARG A 458 10.17 -13.65 10.63
N VAL A 459 9.88 -13.63 9.33
CA VAL A 459 10.03 -14.79 8.44
C VAL A 459 11.45 -15.37 8.50
N GLU A 460 12.50 -14.53 8.50
CA GLU A 460 13.90 -14.98 8.55
C GLU A 460 14.29 -15.71 9.84
N HIS A 461 13.51 -15.53 10.92
CA HIS A 461 13.75 -16.16 12.22
C HIS A 461 12.92 -17.43 12.37
N LEU A 462 11.66 -17.43 11.91
CA LEU A 462 10.71 -18.52 12.13
C LEU A 462 10.76 -19.61 11.05
N LEU A 463 11.09 -19.26 9.80
CA LEU A 463 11.04 -20.21 8.68
C LEU A 463 11.88 -21.50 8.93
N PRO A 464 13.11 -21.44 9.47
CA PRO A 464 13.91 -22.65 9.72
C PRO A 464 13.29 -23.57 10.77
N SER A 465 12.79 -23.02 11.89
CA SER A 465 12.18 -23.82 12.95
C SER A 465 10.86 -24.44 12.49
N VAL A 466 10.02 -23.66 11.80
CA VAL A 466 8.73 -24.12 11.25
C VAL A 466 8.93 -25.34 10.35
N ILE A 467 9.85 -25.27 9.38
CA ILE A 467 10.09 -26.41 8.47
C ILE A 467 10.73 -27.59 9.20
N THR A 468 11.62 -27.34 10.16
CA THR A 468 12.30 -28.42 10.90
C THR A 468 11.34 -29.16 11.83
N SER A 469 10.32 -28.47 12.37
CA SER A 469 9.28 -29.08 13.21
C SER A 469 8.24 -29.88 12.43
N LEU A 470 8.22 -29.79 11.10
CA LEU A 470 7.26 -30.54 10.29
C LEU A 470 7.53 -32.04 10.35
N PRO A 471 6.48 -32.88 10.42
CA PRO A 471 6.58 -34.31 10.20
C PRO A 471 7.29 -34.62 8.87
N ALA A 472 7.99 -35.75 8.80
CA ALA A 472 8.78 -36.10 7.61
C ALA A 472 7.92 -36.17 6.34
N GLU A 473 6.71 -36.70 6.47
CA GLU A 473 5.70 -36.80 5.42
C GLU A 473 5.17 -35.45 4.93
N ASP A 474 5.23 -34.39 5.75
CA ASP A 474 4.76 -33.04 5.40
C ASP A 474 5.83 -32.22 4.68
N ARG A 475 7.06 -32.73 4.63
CA ARG A 475 8.22 -32.07 3.99
C ARG A 475 8.47 -32.54 2.56
N GLY A 476 7.68 -33.49 2.04
CA GLY A 476 7.86 -34.07 0.71
C GLY A 476 7.58 -33.10 -0.44
N ASP A 477 6.58 -32.22 -0.28
CA ASP A 477 6.18 -31.22 -1.28
C ASP A 477 5.78 -29.90 -0.59
N ILE A 478 6.77 -29.02 -0.39
CA ILE A 478 6.52 -27.67 0.14
C ILE A 478 6.43 -26.66 -1.01
N VAL A 479 5.32 -25.90 -1.01
CA VAL A 479 5.11 -24.74 -1.89
C VAL A 479 5.09 -23.48 -1.04
N VAL A 480 5.86 -22.47 -1.44
CA VAL A 480 5.91 -21.17 -0.78
C VAL A 480 5.08 -20.16 -1.55
N ILE A 481 4.15 -19.47 -0.90
CA ILE A 481 3.60 -18.20 -1.33
C ILE A 481 4.41 -17.09 -0.66
N LEU A 482 4.86 -16.11 -1.44
CA LEU A 482 5.65 -14.99 -0.97
C LEU A 482 5.04 -13.70 -1.50
N ASP A 483 4.28 -13.01 -0.65
CA ASP A 483 3.62 -11.72 -0.94
C ASP A 483 4.19 -10.62 -0.02
N PRO A 484 5.40 -10.12 -0.32
CA PRO A 484 6.08 -9.19 0.56
C PRO A 484 5.57 -7.75 0.43
N PRO A 485 5.84 -6.90 1.43
CA PRO A 485 5.63 -5.47 1.30
C PRO A 485 6.49 -4.88 0.18
N ARG A 486 6.23 -3.63 -0.24
CA ARG A 486 6.99 -2.93 -1.31
C ARG A 486 8.51 -2.89 -1.12
N ALA A 487 9.00 -3.03 0.12
CA ALA A 487 10.43 -3.14 0.40
C ALA A 487 11.06 -4.46 -0.09
N GLY A 488 10.24 -5.43 -0.49
CA GLY A 488 10.58 -6.81 -0.81
C GLY A 488 11.03 -7.61 0.41
N VAL A 489 11.75 -8.70 0.15
CA VAL A 489 12.07 -9.73 1.15
C VAL A 489 13.51 -9.59 1.64
N ASN A 490 13.73 -9.89 2.92
CA ASN A 490 15.08 -9.99 3.47
C ASN A 490 15.86 -11.11 2.76
N SER A 491 17.07 -10.80 2.27
CA SER A 491 17.94 -11.77 1.58
C SER A 491 18.15 -13.09 2.34
N THR A 492 18.04 -13.07 3.67
CA THR A 492 18.12 -14.26 4.53
C THR A 492 16.98 -15.26 4.26
N VAL A 493 15.76 -14.77 4.03
CA VAL A 493 14.62 -15.62 3.67
C VAL A 493 14.86 -16.30 2.32
N LEU A 494 15.36 -15.56 1.33
CA LEU A 494 15.71 -16.13 0.03
C LEU A 494 16.77 -17.22 0.16
N LYS A 495 17.79 -17.02 1.01
CA LYS A 495 18.82 -18.04 1.30
C LYS A 495 18.23 -19.28 1.96
N TRP A 496 17.29 -19.12 2.88
CA TRP A 496 16.59 -20.26 3.49
C TRP A 496 15.80 -21.05 2.46
N ILE A 497 14.96 -20.37 1.68
CA ILE A 497 14.18 -20.98 0.60
C ILE A 497 15.08 -21.75 -0.37
N ARG A 498 16.22 -21.17 -0.75
CA ARG A 498 17.23 -21.80 -1.61
C ARG A 498 17.85 -23.05 -0.99
N GLY A 499 18.22 -22.99 0.28
CA GLY A 499 18.95 -24.03 0.99
C GLY A 499 18.11 -25.22 1.46
N MET A 500 16.78 -25.09 1.49
CA MET A 500 15.85 -26.15 1.88
C MET A 500 15.34 -26.90 0.65
N ASP A 501 15.93 -28.06 0.40
CA ASP A 501 15.61 -28.99 -0.71
C ASP A 501 14.14 -29.43 -0.76
N THR A 502 13.47 -29.48 0.39
CA THR A 502 12.03 -29.75 0.57
C THR A 502 11.12 -28.72 -0.11
N ILE A 503 11.58 -27.48 -0.30
CA ILE A 503 10.82 -26.46 -1.02
C ILE A 503 10.98 -26.65 -2.52
N ARG A 504 9.91 -27.08 -3.19
CA ARG A 504 9.91 -27.40 -4.62
C ARG A 504 9.47 -26.24 -5.49
N ARG A 505 8.58 -25.39 -4.98
CA ARG A 505 8.02 -24.25 -5.74
C ARG A 505 7.91 -23.00 -4.87
N VAL A 506 8.04 -21.85 -5.52
CA VAL A 506 7.85 -20.52 -4.93
C VAL A 506 6.97 -19.70 -5.85
N VAL A 507 5.93 -19.10 -5.29
CA VAL A 507 5.02 -18.18 -5.96
C VAL A 507 5.29 -16.81 -5.37
N TYR A 508 5.99 -15.97 -6.13
CA TYR A 508 6.30 -14.62 -5.70
C TYR A 508 5.24 -13.67 -6.28
N ILE A 509 4.48 -13.02 -5.41
CA ILE A 509 3.44 -12.04 -5.76
C ILE A 509 3.98 -10.65 -5.44
N SER A 510 3.83 -9.68 -6.36
CA SER A 510 4.41 -8.35 -6.16
C SER A 510 3.72 -7.22 -6.91
N CYS A 511 3.26 -6.23 -6.15
CA CYS A 511 2.81 -4.93 -6.65
C CYS A 511 3.97 -3.99 -7.02
N GLU A 512 5.19 -4.26 -6.53
CA GLU A 512 6.39 -3.44 -6.69
C GLU A 512 7.48 -4.21 -7.45
N GLN A 513 7.50 -4.05 -8.76
CA GLN A 513 8.36 -4.88 -9.61
C GLN A 513 9.85 -4.65 -9.37
N THR A 514 10.26 -3.51 -8.80
CA THR A 514 11.67 -3.30 -8.43
C THR A 514 12.13 -4.27 -7.33
N ALA A 515 11.24 -4.64 -6.40
CA ALA A 515 11.51 -5.65 -5.38
C ALA A 515 11.64 -7.04 -6.02
N LEU A 516 10.69 -7.41 -6.90
CA LEU A 516 10.75 -8.67 -7.66
C LEU A 516 12.06 -8.80 -8.45
N VAL A 517 12.48 -7.73 -9.13
CA VAL A 517 13.74 -7.66 -9.89
C VAL A 517 14.97 -7.86 -9.02
N ARG A 518 14.96 -7.31 -7.81
CA ARG A 518 16.06 -7.45 -6.85
C ARG A 518 16.11 -8.85 -6.23
N ASP A 519 14.95 -9.41 -5.89
CA ASP A 519 14.85 -10.62 -5.07
C ASP A 519 14.93 -11.90 -5.90
N CYS A 520 14.30 -11.94 -7.08
CA CYS A 520 14.26 -13.12 -7.93
C CYS A 520 15.66 -13.70 -8.28
N PRO A 521 16.70 -12.88 -8.59
CA PRO A 521 18.06 -13.39 -8.78
C PRO A 521 18.63 -14.14 -7.57
N GLY A 522 18.16 -13.84 -6.35
CA GLY A 522 18.49 -14.60 -5.16
C GLY A 522 17.97 -16.04 -5.19
N LEU A 523 16.88 -16.29 -5.92
CA LEU A 523 16.24 -17.61 -6.09
C LEU A 523 16.79 -18.40 -7.29
N THR A 524 17.18 -17.70 -8.36
CA THR A 524 17.47 -18.34 -9.67
C THR A 524 18.95 -18.52 -9.98
N LYS A 525 19.84 -17.77 -9.33
CA LYS A 525 21.27 -17.81 -9.66
C LYS A 525 21.93 -19.16 -9.31
N PRO A 526 23.05 -19.50 -9.98
CA PRO A 526 23.84 -20.69 -9.65
C PRO A 526 24.25 -20.73 -8.17
N SER A 527 24.47 -21.94 -7.67
CA SER A 527 24.87 -22.17 -6.28
C SER A 527 26.21 -21.48 -5.98
N THR A 528 26.28 -20.82 -4.82
CA THR A 528 27.48 -20.13 -4.32
C THR A 528 27.64 -20.39 -2.83
N LYS A 529 28.76 -20.00 -2.22
CA LYS A 529 28.95 -20.08 -0.76
C LYS A 529 27.81 -19.40 0.04
N ALA A 530 27.26 -18.32 -0.51
CA ALA A 530 26.18 -17.54 0.11
C ALA A 530 24.76 -18.04 -0.21
N TYR A 531 24.59 -18.78 -1.31
CA TYR A 531 23.31 -19.30 -1.80
C TYR A 531 23.46 -20.79 -2.13
N ARG A 532 23.15 -21.63 -1.14
CA ARG A 532 23.27 -23.10 -1.22
C ARG A 532 22.01 -23.72 -1.84
N GLY A 533 22.05 -25.01 -2.16
CA GLY A 533 20.97 -25.77 -2.80
C GLY A 533 20.91 -25.62 -4.32
N ALA A 534 20.07 -26.42 -5.00
CA ALA A 534 19.87 -26.39 -6.47
C ALA A 534 18.94 -25.25 -6.91
N PRO A 535 19.28 -24.42 -7.94
CA PRO A 535 18.57 -23.19 -8.34
C PRO A 535 17.09 -23.40 -8.66
N PHE A 536 16.30 -22.35 -8.49
CA PHE A 536 14.96 -22.29 -9.07
C PHE A 536 15.00 -21.73 -10.49
N GLU A 537 13.96 -21.99 -11.25
CA GLU A 537 13.71 -21.34 -12.54
C GLU A 537 12.30 -20.80 -12.60
N VAL A 538 12.14 -19.64 -13.23
CA VAL A 538 10.81 -19.08 -13.50
C VAL A 538 10.17 -19.93 -14.59
N THR A 539 9.10 -20.64 -14.24
CA THR A 539 8.37 -21.55 -15.14
C THR A 539 7.15 -20.90 -15.75
N ALA A 540 6.50 -20.01 -15.00
CA ALA A 540 5.41 -19.18 -15.48
C ALA A 540 5.44 -17.82 -14.79
N ALA A 541 4.88 -16.82 -15.45
CA ALA A 541 4.55 -15.54 -14.85
C ALA A 541 3.29 -14.98 -15.48
N PHE A 542 2.52 -14.24 -14.72
CA PHE A 542 1.38 -13.48 -15.21
C PHE A 542 1.24 -12.21 -14.41
N ALA A 543 0.40 -11.30 -14.89
CA ALA A 543 0.05 -10.11 -14.14
C ALA A 543 -1.46 -10.00 -13.97
N VAL A 544 -1.89 -9.22 -13.00
CA VAL A 544 -3.30 -8.90 -12.77
C VAL A 544 -3.43 -7.39 -12.65
N ASP A 545 -4.37 -6.84 -13.40
CA ASP A 545 -4.69 -5.42 -13.27
C ASP A 545 -5.58 -5.18 -12.04
N LEU A 546 -4.99 -5.22 -10.84
CA LEU A 546 -5.71 -4.87 -9.61
C LEU A 546 -5.97 -3.36 -9.49
N PHE A 547 -5.29 -2.54 -10.29
CA PHE A 547 -5.36 -1.08 -10.22
C PHE A 547 -5.60 -0.41 -11.59
N PRO A 548 -6.78 -0.64 -12.22
CA PRO A 548 -7.20 0.08 -13.41
C PRO A 548 -7.09 1.61 -13.24
N HIS A 549 -6.86 2.33 -14.35
CA HIS A 549 -6.59 3.77 -14.40
C HIS A 549 -5.28 4.22 -13.74
N THR A 550 -4.46 3.29 -13.24
CA THR A 550 -3.13 3.58 -12.69
C THR A 550 -2.04 2.83 -13.46
N HIS A 551 -0.79 3.24 -13.26
CA HIS A 551 0.37 2.50 -13.77
C HIS A 551 0.73 1.23 -12.98
N HIS A 552 0.10 1.00 -11.82
CA HIS A 552 0.37 -0.18 -11.01
C HIS A 552 -0.23 -1.45 -11.65
N VAL A 553 0.47 -2.56 -11.45
CA VAL A 553 0.05 -3.91 -11.86
C VAL A 553 0.59 -4.89 -10.82
N GLU A 554 -0.16 -5.94 -10.53
CA GLU A 554 0.30 -7.02 -9.66
C GLU A 554 0.98 -8.07 -10.53
N MET A 555 2.23 -8.44 -10.25
CA MET A 555 2.93 -9.51 -10.98
C MET A 555 3.08 -10.74 -10.11
N VAL A 556 2.84 -11.91 -10.71
CA VAL A 556 3.04 -13.22 -10.08
C VAL A 556 4.09 -13.98 -10.88
N ALA A 557 5.15 -14.41 -10.22
CA ALA A 557 6.18 -15.29 -10.79
C ALA A 557 6.15 -16.65 -10.09
N VAL A 558 6.05 -17.72 -10.89
CA VAL A 558 6.07 -19.11 -10.41
C VAL A 558 7.44 -19.69 -10.68
N LEU A 559 8.15 -20.04 -9.62
CA LEU A 559 9.48 -20.59 -9.67
C LEU A 559 9.49 -22.04 -9.23
N THR A 560 10.08 -22.92 -10.02
CA THR A 560 10.21 -24.36 -9.73
C THR A 560 11.67 -24.72 -9.53
N ARG A 561 11.96 -25.57 -8.55
CA ARG A 561 13.33 -26.01 -8.29
C ARG A 561 13.80 -26.93 -9.40
N ARG A 562 15.02 -26.68 -9.92
CA ARG A 562 15.64 -27.59 -10.89
C ARG A 562 15.98 -28.94 -10.26
N PRO A 563 15.79 -30.06 -10.97
CA PRO A 563 16.27 -31.37 -10.53
C PRO A 563 17.79 -31.35 -10.30
N GLU A 564 18.26 -32.03 -9.26
CA GLU A 564 19.71 -32.23 -9.06
C GLU A 564 20.26 -33.12 -10.17
N GLY A 565 21.32 -32.66 -10.87
CA GLY A 565 21.97 -33.41 -11.95
C GLY A 565 21.79 -32.84 -13.36
N ALA A 566 20.88 -31.88 -13.56
CA ALA A 566 20.77 -31.15 -14.83
C ALA A 566 21.88 -30.08 -14.94
N GLY A 567 23.12 -30.53 -15.16
CA GLY A 567 24.14 -29.68 -15.78
C GLY A 567 23.60 -29.17 -17.11
N ALA A 568 23.99 -27.95 -17.50
CA ALA A 568 23.56 -27.28 -18.73
C ALA A 568 23.69 -28.23 -19.94
N SER A 569 22.60 -28.89 -20.28
CA SER A 569 22.42 -29.68 -21.49
C SER A 569 21.29 -29.03 -22.27
N THR A 570 21.56 -28.94 -23.56
CA THR A 570 20.81 -28.24 -24.59
C THR A 570 19.33 -28.62 -24.63
N SER A 571 18.52 -27.60 -24.90
CA SER A 571 17.09 -27.63 -25.27
C SER A 571 16.54 -28.97 -25.76
N GLU A 572 15.67 -29.58 -24.97
CA GLU A 572 14.55 -30.37 -25.47
C GLU A 572 13.27 -29.93 -24.76
N SER A 573 12.27 -29.59 -25.56
CA SER A 573 10.96 -29.12 -25.16
C SER A 573 10.22 -30.17 -24.33
N VAL A 574 9.81 -29.81 -23.10
CA VAL A 574 8.81 -30.57 -22.34
C VAL A 574 7.44 -30.32 -22.99
N PRO A 575 6.63 -31.36 -23.29
CA PRO A 575 5.31 -31.15 -23.88
C PRO A 575 4.37 -30.52 -22.84
N ALA A 576 3.51 -29.61 -23.30
CA ALA A 576 2.43 -29.04 -22.49
C ALA A 576 1.51 -30.15 -21.95
N PRO A 577 0.94 -30.00 -20.73
CA PRO A 577 -0.04 -30.93 -20.23
C PRO A 577 -1.28 -30.91 -21.14
N ALA A 578 -1.75 -32.08 -21.55
CA ALA A 578 -2.94 -32.23 -22.38
C ALA A 578 -4.17 -31.65 -21.66
N PRO A 579 -5.08 -30.96 -22.39
CA PRO A 579 -6.32 -30.48 -21.80
C PRO A 579 -7.17 -31.67 -21.36
N ALA A 580 -7.70 -31.59 -20.13
CA ALA A 580 -8.71 -32.51 -19.65
C ALA A 580 -9.94 -32.45 -20.57
N ASN A 581 -10.44 -33.61 -20.96
CA ASN A 581 -11.62 -33.79 -21.80
C ASN A 581 -12.78 -32.89 -21.34
N ALA A 582 -13.19 -31.97 -22.22
CA ALA A 582 -14.46 -31.28 -22.12
C ALA A 582 -15.55 -32.26 -22.56
N GLU A 583 -16.37 -32.71 -21.62
CA GLU A 583 -17.66 -33.33 -21.95
C GLU A 583 -18.54 -32.27 -22.62
N SER A 584 -19.01 -32.62 -23.81
CA SER A 584 -19.85 -31.82 -24.70
C SER A 584 -21.21 -31.53 -24.07
N TRP A 585 -21.47 -30.26 -23.77
CA TRP A 585 -22.82 -29.74 -23.63
C TRP A 585 -23.31 -29.35 -25.02
N GLY A 586 -24.29 -30.11 -25.53
CA GLY A 586 -24.89 -29.91 -26.85
C GLY A 586 -25.63 -28.59 -26.94
N GLU A 587 -25.45 -27.93 -28.08
CA GLU A 587 -26.21 -26.77 -28.53
C GLU A 587 -27.60 -27.22 -29.01
N ASP A 588 -28.65 -26.76 -28.34
CA ASP A 588 -30.01 -26.76 -28.90
C ASP A 588 -30.23 -25.40 -29.60
N GLU A 589 -30.20 -25.42 -30.94
CA GLU A 589 -30.73 -24.33 -31.77
C GLU A 589 -32.13 -24.68 -32.27
N ASP A 590 -33.07 -23.81 -31.92
CA ASP A 590 -34.41 -23.68 -32.46
C ASP A 590 -34.43 -23.68 -34.00
N LYS A 591 -35.13 -24.67 -34.58
CA LYS A 591 -35.74 -24.54 -35.91
C LYS A 591 -37.19 -24.97 -35.90
N ALA A 592 -38.05 -23.96 -35.94
CA ALA A 592 -39.45 -24.09 -36.31
C ALA A 592 -39.60 -24.39 -37.81
N ALA A 593 -40.35 -25.44 -38.16
CA ALA A 593 -41.23 -25.50 -39.33
C ALA A 593 -42.08 -26.80 -39.35
N ALA A 594 -43.39 -26.62 -39.15
CA ALA A 594 -44.52 -27.24 -39.83
C ALA A 594 -44.46 -28.70 -40.35
N ASN A 595 -45.25 -29.59 -39.73
CA ASN A 595 -46.33 -30.40 -40.33
C ASN A 595 -46.84 -31.39 -39.27
N SER A 596 -48.07 -31.24 -38.77
CA SER A 596 -49.31 -31.88 -39.26
C SER A 596 -49.32 -33.41 -39.14
N ASP A 597 -50.42 -33.86 -38.52
CA ASP A 597 -50.98 -35.22 -38.49
C ASP A 597 -50.38 -36.30 -37.56
N GLY A 598 -51.21 -36.67 -36.57
CA GLY A 598 -51.67 -38.05 -36.52
C GLY A 598 -51.24 -38.90 -35.31
N GLY A 599 -52.11 -38.95 -34.29
CA GLY A 599 -52.65 -40.22 -33.83
C GLY A 599 -51.93 -40.99 -32.70
N CYS A 600 -52.69 -41.16 -31.62
CA CYS A 600 -52.83 -42.34 -30.73
C CYS A 600 -51.60 -42.87 -29.95
N VAL A 601 -51.72 -42.92 -28.60
CA VAL A 601 -51.93 -44.15 -27.77
C VAL A 601 -50.72 -45.09 -27.88
N GLU A 602 -49.89 -45.28 -26.84
CA GLU A 602 -50.19 -45.77 -25.47
C GLU A 602 -49.02 -45.45 -24.53
#